data_AF-A0A962E8T9-F1
#
_entry.id   AF-A0A962E8T9-F1
#
_cell.length_a   1.000
_cell.length_b   1.000
_cell.length_c   1.000
_cell.angle_alpha   90.00
_cell.angle_beta   90.00
_cell.angle_gamma   90.00
#
_symmetry.space_group_name_H-M   'P 1'
#
loop_
_entity.id
_entity.type
_entity.pdbx_description
1 polymer ?
#
loop_
_entity_poly.entity_id
_entity_poly.type
_entity_poly.pdbx_seq_one_letter_code
_entity_poly.pdbx_strand_id
1 'polypeptide(L)'
;MSICVYAYLERRGSGGWLLADRLAADDGFEGHLVPLNIAPRSWGSFNFAVYYEASGERDLPADISDALRAFIDHHGIEPNRPSWWTVAEAHRFQLADHEQRFAHFDTNGLLARSNEGGLDLRIVFWAD
;
A
#
# COMPACT_ATOMS: atom_id res chain seq x y z
N MET A 1 16.54 -14.52 3.46
CA MET A 1 15.13 -14.67 3.87
C MET A 1 14.29 -13.90 2.87
N SER A 2 13.21 -14.50 2.36
CA SER A 2 12.20 -13.78 1.59
C SER A 2 11.42 -12.93 2.58
N ILE A 3 11.27 -11.64 2.33
CA ILE A 3 10.33 -10.81 3.09
C ILE A 3 8.97 -10.89 2.40
N CYS A 4 7.90 -10.88 3.17
CA CYS A 4 6.57 -10.62 2.63
C CYS A 4 6.34 -9.11 2.68
N VAL A 5 5.84 -8.53 1.60
CA VAL A 5 5.54 -7.09 1.55
C VAL A 5 4.05 -6.93 1.34
N TYR A 6 3.46 -6.05 2.14
CA TYR A 6 2.06 -5.72 2.08
C TYR A 6 1.90 -4.26 1.67
N ALA A 7 0.95 -4.00 0.78
CA ALA A 7 0.55 -2.65 0.41
C ALA A 7 -0.96 -2.61 0.16
N TYR A 8 -1.64 -1.61 0.70
CA TYR A 8 -3.09 -1.48 0.64
C TYR A 8 -3.48 -0.08 0.21
N LEU A 9 -4.50 0.01 -0.63
CA LEU A 9 -5.01 1.27 -1.15
C LEU A 9 -6.14 1.81 -0.25
N GLU A 10 -6.01 3.05 0.17
CA GLU A 10 -7.04 3.79 0.88
C GLU A 10 -7.50 5.01 0.07
N ARG A 11 -8.76 5.38 0.24
CA ARG A 11 -9.38 6.57 -0.36
C ARG A 11 -9.91 7.49 0.74
N ARG A 12 -9.80 8.80 0.54
CA ARG A 12 -10.42 9.78 1.42
C ARG A 12 -11.93 9.81 1.20
N GLY A 13 -12.69 9.55 2.25
CA GLY A 13 -14.13 9.78 2.33
C GLY A 13 -14.47 10.98 3.21
N SER A 14 -15.77 11.28 3.34
CA SER A 14 -16.26 12.39 4.17
C SER A 14 -15.95 12.22 5.66
N GLY A 15 -15.78 10.99 6.14
CA GLY A 15 -15.54 10.65 7.55
C GLY A 15 -14.11 10.21 7.88
N GLY A 16 -13.18 10.22 6.92
CA GLY A 16 -11.82 9.72 7.11
C GLY A 16 -11.35 8.86 5.94
N TRP A 17 -10.30 8.06 6.17
CA TRP A 17 -9.79 7.11 5.18
C TRP A 17 -10.61 5.83 5.19
N LEU A 18 -10.85 5.28 3.99
CA LEU A 18 -11.58 4.04 3.76
C LEU A 18 -10.74 3.15 2.86
N LEU A 19 -10.82 1.83 3.04
CA LEU A 19 -10.22 0.89 2.09
C LEU A 19 -10.82 1.13 0.69
N ALA A 20 -9.97 1.31 -0.31
CA ALA A 20 -10.38 1.69 -1.66
C ALA A 20 -10.69 0.48 -2.55
N ASP A 21 -9.99 -0.62 -2.35
CA ASP A 21 -10.16 -1.85 -3.12
C ASP A 21 -11.05 -2.87 -2.39
N ARG A 22 -11.58 -3.83 -3.16
CA ARG A 22 -12.42 -4.90 -2.62
C ARG A 22 -11.61 -5.82 -1.73
N LEU A 23 -12.31 -6.50 -0.82
CA LEU A 23 -11.73 -7.63 -0.11
C LEU A 23 -11.49 -8.79 -1.10
N ALA A 24 -10.38 -9.50 -0.94
CA ALA A 24 -10.01 -10.68 -1.71
C ALA A 24 -10.00 -11.92 -0.79
N ALA A 25 -10.27 -13.10 -1.38
CA ALA A 25 -9.93 -14.36 -0.73
C ALA A 25 -8.41 -14.51 -0.80
N ASP A 26 -7.77 -14.76 0.34
CA ASP A 26 -6.34 -15.00 0.42
C ASP A 26 -6.13 -16.43 0.91
N ASP A 27 -5.35 -17.20 0.15
CA ASP A 27 -5.04 -18.61 0.44
C ASP A 27 -4.28 -18.77 1.77
N GLY A 28 -3.64 -17.71 2.27
CA GLY A 28 -3.00 -17.67 3.59
C GLY A 28 -3.96 -17.38 4.76
N PHE A 29 -5.19 -16.95 4.46
CA PHE A 29 -6.22 -16.58 5.44
C PHE A 29 -7.51 -17.37 5.17
N GLU A 30 -7.46 -18.68 5.39
CA GLU A 30 -8.56 -19.61 5.10
C GLU A 30 -9.92 -19.10 5.59
N GLY A 31 -10.84 -18.87 4.65
CA GLY A 31 -12.24 -18.55 4.93
C GLY A 31 -12.58 -17.09 5.20
N HIS A 32 -11.60 -16.17 5.18
CA HIS A 32 -11.81 -14.75 5.45
C HIS A 32 -11.51 -13.87 4.23
N LEU A 33 -12.38 -12.88 3.99
CA LEU A 33 -12.16 -11.84 3.00
C LEU A 33 -11.24 -10.78 3.61
N VAL A 34 -10.06 -10.58 3.03
CA VAL A 34 -9.03 -9.65 3.52
C VAL A 34 -8.83 -8.48 2.56
N PRO A 35 -8.31 -7.33 3.00
CA PRO A 35 -7.94 -6.25 2.09
C PRO A 35 -7.03 -6.75 0.94
N LEU A 36 -7.26 -6.26 -0.28
CA LEU A 36 -6.43 -6.66 -1.42
C LEU A 36 -5.01 -6.09 -1.26
N ASN A 37 -4.01 -6.97 -1.18
CA ASN A 37 -2.60 -6.59 -1.25
C ASN A 37 -2.23 -6.20 -2.69
N ILE A 38 -1.84 -4.94 -2.89
CA ILE A 38 -1.44 -4.37 -4.18
C ILE A 38 0.09 -4.32 -4.36
N ALA A 39 0.87 -4.89 -3.44
CA ALA A 39 2.32 -4.96 -3.56
C ALA A 39 2.70 -5.76 -4.82
N PRO A 40 3.62 -5.23 -5.67
CA PRO A 40 4.18 -5.99 -6.77
C PRO A 40 4.76 -7.32 -6.28
N ARG A 41 4.46 -8.44 -6.95
CA ARG A 41 4.98 -9.77 -6.58
C ARG A 41 6.51 -9.84 -6.55
N SER A 42 7.19 -8.94 -7.25
CA SER A 42 8.65 -8.81 -7.31
C SER A 42 9.24 -7.88 -6.24
N TRP A 43 8.42 -7.37 -5.31
CA TRP A 43 8.89 -6.65 -4.13
C TRP A 43 9.55 -7.60 -3.13
N GLY A 44 10.82 -7.89 -3.40
CA GLY A 44 11.75 -8.39 -2.38
C GLY A 44 12.26 -7.26 -1.48
N SER A 45 13.18 -7.60 -0.57
CA SER A 45 13.74 -6.69 0.43
C SER A 45 14.39 -5.44 -0.14
N PHE A 46 15.03 -5.55 -1.31
CA PHE A 46 15.65 -4.42 -1.98
C PHE A 46 14.63 -3.36 -2.43
N ASN A 47 13.59 -3.77 -3.18
CA ASN A 47 12.57 -2.83 -3.65
C ASN A 47 11.82 -2.17 -2.48
N PHE A 48 11.48 -2.96 -1.46
CA PHE A 48 10.82 -2.43 -0.27
C PHE A 48 11.68 -1.38 0.45
N ALA A 49 12.97 -1.66 0.67
CA ALA A 49 13.87 -0.73 1.36
C ALA A 49 13.97 0.63 0.64
N VAL A 50 14.05 0.62 -0.70
CA VAL A 50 14.08 1.83 -1.52
C VAL A 50 12.79 2.64 -1.35
N TYR A 51 11.63 1.99 -1.40
CA TYR A 51 10.34 2.65 -1.20
C TYR A 51 10.17 3.21 0.21
N TYR A 52 10.56 2.45 1.22
CA TYR A 52 10.51 2.86 2.62
C TYR A 52 11.41 4.08 2.88
N GLU A 53 12.66 4.05 2.43
CA GLU A 53 13.59 5.19 2.56
C GLU A 53 13.08 6.42 1.80
N ALA A 54 12.66 6.25 0.55
CA ALA A 54 12.13 7.34 -0.28
C ALA A 54 10.85 7.95 0.30
N SER A 55 10.12 7.21 1.13
CA SER A 55 8.94 7.74 1.82
C SER A 55 9.24 8.68 2.98
N GLY A 56 10.48 8.69 3.45
CA GLY A 56 10.85 9.40 4.67
C GLY A 56 10.38 8.68 5.93
N GLU A 57 10.16 7.36 5.85
CA GLU A 57 9.97 6.50 7.02
C GLU A 57 8.82 6.98 7.93
N ARG A 58 7.64 7.20 7.34
CA ARG A 58 6.54 7.99 7.97
C ARG A 58 5.76 7.25 9.07
N ASP A 59 6.19 6.06 9.45
CA ASP A 59 5.42 5.11 10.24
C ASP A 59 4.02 4.83 9.63
N LEU A 60 3.22 4.06 10.35
CA LEU A 60 1.84 3.82 9.99
C LEU A 60 1.02 5.12 10.17
N PRO A 61 0.16 5.51 9.22
CA PRO A 61 -0.63 6.73 9.37
C PRO A 61 -1.55 6.65 10.60
N ALA A 62 -1.56 7.72 11.40
CA ALA A 62 -2.39 7.82 12.60
C ALA A 62 -3.90 7.77 12.26
N ASP A 63 -4.27 8.16 11.05
CA ASP A 63 -5.63 8.14 10.52
C ASP A 63 -5.85 7.01 9.51
N ILE A 64 -5.19 5.86 9.66
CA ILE A 64 -5.49 4.65 8.87
C ILE A 64 -7.00 4.33 8.93
N SER A 65 -7.53 3.72 7.89
CA SER A 65 -8.93 3.29 7.88
C SER A 65 -9.20 2.23 8.96
N ASP A 66 -10.38 2.32 9.58
CA ASP A 66 -10.82 1.36 10.60
C ASP A 66 -10.79 -0.09 10.08
N ALA A 67 -11.08 -0.29 8.78
CA ALA A 67 -11.04 -1.60 8.15
C ALA A 67 -9.61 -2.17 8.11
N LEU A 68 -8.61 -1.36 7.74
CA LEU A 68 -7.22 -1.81 7.69
C LEU A 68 -6.65 -1.98 9.11
N ARG A 69 -7.04 -1.12 10.05
CA ARG A 69 -6.74 -1.28 11.49
C ARG A 69 -7.27 -2.61 12.01
N ALA A 70 -8.55 -2.89 11.80
CA ALA A 70 -9.20 -4.12 12.25
C ALA A 70 -8.57 -5.37 11.63
N PHE A 71 -8.13 -5.30 10.36
CA PHE A 71 -7.40 -6.39 9.71
C PHE A 71 -6.05 -6.67 10.42
N ILE A 72 -5.25 -5.64 10.67
CA ILE A 72 -3.97 -5.77 11.38
C ILE A 72 -4.19 -6.40 12.76
N ASP A 73 -5.15 -5.87 13.53
CA ASP A 73 -5.44 -6.34 14.88
C ASP A 73 -5.99 -7.77 14.92
N HIS A 74 -6.92 -8.11 14.02
CA HIS A 74 -7.55 -9.42 13.97
C HIS A 74 -6.56 -10.54 13.66
N HIS A 75 -5.58 -10.26 12.80
CA HIS A 75 -4.57 -11.24 12.40
C HIS A 75 -3.29 -11.18 13.22
N GLY A 76 -3.20 -10.30 14.23
CA GLY A 76 -2.00 -10.15 15.04
C GLY A 76 -0.78 -9.75 14.23
N ILE A 77 -0.98 -8.99 13.15
CA ILE A 77 0.12 -8.51 12.30
C ILE A 77 0.88 -7.44 13.08
N GLU A 78 2.20 -7.53 13.11
CA GLU A 78 3.09 -6.50 13.64
C GLU A 78 3.78 -5.81 12.45
N PRO A 79 3.24 -4.69 11.91
CA PRO A 79 3.82 -4.06 10.73
C PRO A 79 5.27 -3.66 10.97
N ASN A 80 6.20 -4.25 10.24
CA ASN A 80 7.62 -3.92 10.32
C ASN A 80 7.95 -2.84 9.29
N ARG A 81 8.52 -1.72 9.77
CA ARG A 81 8.83 -0.53 8.94
C ARG A 81 7.62 -0.05 8.13
N PRO A 82 6.47 0.24 8.77
CA PRO A 82 5.31 0.74 8.06
C PRO A 82 5.59 2.13 7.51
N SER A 83 5.02 2.43 6.35
CA SER A 83 5.00 3.77 5.79
C SER A 83 3.81 3.93 4.84
N TRP A 84 3.68 5.11 4.24
CA TRP A 84 2.62 5.41 3.29
C TRP A 84 3.00 6.50 2.29
N TRP A 85 2.35 6.46 1.13
CA TRP A 85 2.47 7.44 0.04
C TRP A 85 1.12 7.81 -0.54
N THR A 86 0.94 9.07 -0.91
CA THR A 86 -0.11 9.41 -1.88
C THR A 86 0.20 8.74 -3.22
N VAL A 87 -0.84 8.42 -4.01
CA VAL A 87 -0.64 7.87 -5.35
C VAL A 87 0.20 8.81 -6.23
N ALA A 88 0.08 10.13 -6.04
CA ALA A 88 0.89 11.12 -6.74
C ALA A 88 2.38 11.08 -6.33
N GLU A 89 2.71 10.82 -5.07
CA GLU A 89 4.11 10.60 -4.64
C GLU A 89 4.69 9.34 -5.27
N ALA A 90 3.94 8.23 -5.22
CA ALA A 90 4.36 6.97 -5.83
C ALA A 90 4.58 7.11 -7.35
N HIS A 91 3.70 7.82 -8.04
CA HIS A 91 3.82 8.08 -9.48
C HIS A 91 5.04 8.94 -9.80
N ARG A 92 5.27 10.01 -9.03
CA ARG A 92 6.47 10.86 -9.20
C ARG A 92 7.77 10.07 -8.98
N PHE A 93 7.80 9.19 -7.98
CA PHE A 93 8.94 8.31 -7.73
C PHE A 93 9.19 7.39 -8.94
N GLN A 94 8.15 6.77 -9.49
CA GLN A 94 8.26 5.95 -10.70
C GLN A 94 8.76 6.74 -11.91
N LEU A 95 8.26 7.97 -12.13
CA LEU A 95 8.73 8.81 -13.23
C LEU A 95 10.21 9.22 -13.10
N ALA A 96 10.72 9.34 -11.88
CA ALA A 96 12.12 9.66 -11.62
C ALA A 96 13.06 8.47 -11.87
N ASP A 97 12.55 7.24 -11.90
CA ASP A 97 13.34 6.03 -12.21
C ASP A 97 13.42 5.77 -13.72
N HIS A 98 14.10 6.67 -14.44
CA HIS A 98 14.24 6.61 -15.90
C HIS A 98 14.87 5.30 -16.42
N GLU A 99 15.68 4.65 -15.59
CA GLU A 99 16.39 3.41 -15.92
C GLU A 99 15.56 2.15 -15.60
N GLN A 100 14.34 2.29 -15.06
CA GLN A 100 13.46 1.17 -14.68
C GLN A 100 14.15 0.14 -13.77
N ARG A 101 14.90 0.65 -12.78
CA ARG A 101 15.70 -0.15 -11.85
C ARG A 101 14.82 -0.81 -10.80
N PHE A 102 13.65 -0.26 -10.53
CA PHE A 102 12.76 -0.72 -9.46
C PHE A 102 11.48 -1.32 -9.99
N ALA A 103 10.93 -2.27 -9.23
CA ALA A 103 9.56 -2.72 -9.45
C ALA A 103 8.61 -1.69 -8.84
N HIS A 104 7.68 -1.18 -9.64
CA HIS A 104 6.74 -0.16 -9.21
C HIS A 104 5.32 -0.71 -9.06
N PHE A 105 4.51 -0.04 -8.25
CA PHE A 105 3.05 -0.18 -8.31
C PHE A 105 2.53 0.17 -9.72
N ASP A 106 1.31 -0.26 -10.06
CA ASP A 106 0.59 0.29 -11.21
C ASP A 106 0.10 1.73 -10.91
N THR A 107 1.05 2.65 -10.74
CA THR A 107 0.75 4.04 -10.38
C THR A 107 0.01 4.79 -11.48
N ASN A 108 0.14 4.36 -12.74
CA ASN A 108 -0.61 4.92 -13.86
C ASN A 108 -2.11 4.62 -13.74
N GLY A 109 -2.47 3.35 -13.51
CA GLY A 109 -3.86 2.95 -13.29
C GLY A 109 -4.45 3.60 -12.03
N LEU A 110 -3.67 3.65 -10.94
CA LEU A 110 -4.09 4.29 -9.70
C LEU A 110 -4.28 5.80 -9.84
N LEU A 111 -3.39 6.49 -10.57
CA LEU A 111 -3.50 7.93 -10.79
C LEU A 111 -4.68 8.27 -11.70
N ALA A 112 -4.93 7.47 -12.74
CA ALA A 112 -6.12 7.61 -13.58
C ALA A 112 -7.41 7.49 -12.73
N ARG A 113 -7.50 6.47 -11.86
CA ARG A 113 -8.61 6.31 -10.90
C ARG A 113 -8.77 7.50 -9.96
N SER A 114 -7.67 8.04 -9.44
CA SER A 114 -7.66 9.22 -8.57
C SER A 114 -8.23 10.44 -9.31
N ASN A 115 -7.77 10.69 -10.55
CA ASN A 115 -8.18 11.85 -11.34
C ASN A 115 -9.62 11.76 -11.84
N GLU A 116 -10.03 10.63 -12.41
CA GLU A 116 -11.38 10.45 -12.99
C GLU A 116 -12.47 10.46 -11.91
N GLY A 117 -12.17 9.90 -10.73
CA GLY A 117 -13.11 9.84 -9.61
C GLY A 117 -13.06 11.06 -8.68
N GLY A 118 -12.11 11.98 -8.88
CA GLY A 118 -11.82 13.04 -7.90
C GLY A 118 -11.47 12.48 -6.52
N LEU A 119 -10.87 11.29 -6.47
CA LEU A 119 -10.56 10.57 -5.24
C LEU A 119 -9.15 10.90 -4.79
N ASP A 120 -9.00 11.29 -3.53
CA ASP A 120 -7.68 11.31 -2.89
C ASP A 120 -7.33 9.89 -2.44
N LEU A 121 -6.23 9.36 -2.98
CA LEU A 121 -5.79 7.98 -2.79
C LEU A 121 -4.40 7.94 -2.17
N ARG A 122 -4.21 7.03 -1.20
CA ARG A 122 -2.90 6.70 -0.64
C ARG A 122 -2.68 5.20 -0.58
N ILE A 123 -1.42 4.81 -0.59
CA ILE A 123 -0.93 3.45 -0.45
C ILE A 123 -0.27 3.36 0.92
N VAL A 124 -0.74 2.47 1.77
CA VAL A 124 -0.14 2.14 3.07
C VAL A 124 0.58 0.81 2.93
N PHE A 125 1.84 0.72 3.32
CA PHE A 125 2.66 -0.45 3.07
C PHE A 125 3.62 -0.77 4.22
N TRP A 126 3.99 -2.04 4.36
CA TRP A 126 4.93 -2.54 5.36
C TRP A 126 5.53 -3.89 4.93
N ALA A 127 6.56 -4.34 5.64
CA ALA A 127 7.09 -5.70 5.53
C ALA A 127 6.62 -6.57 6.69
N ASP A 128 6.57 -7.88 6.45
CA ASP A 128 6.60 -8.95 7.48
C ASP A 128 8.05 -9.24 7.86
#